data_AF-A0A661WF20-F1
#
_entry.id   AF-A0A661WF20-F1
#
_cell.length_a   1.000
_cell.length_b   1.000
_cell.length_c   1.000
_cell.angle_alpha   90.00
_cell.angle_beta   90.00
_cell.angle_gamma   90.00
#
_symmetry.space_group_name_H-M   'P 1'
#
loop_
_entity.id
_entity.type
_entity.pdbx_description
1 polymer ?
#
loop_
_entity_poly.entity_id
_entity_poly.type
_entity_poly.pdbx_seq_one_letter_code
_entity_poly.pdbx_strand_id
1 'polypeptide(L)'
;MKRIVLLYTSQPTTEDFAAIDNLISQASDNQVKVYTILISSPAFFSTAGAAKLQNLSADTGGLFLPFSGDEPLADLGQILEPLRSTYLLNYRSQIVTPGTQTLEVTVDSTLSPIVGVREFFLDIQPPNPIFISPPREITREIIEENSVDNTNQTFQPGSVLLNILLEFPDNHPRDLEELIFRVDGEIVDRKTSPPYEQFIWDISSYETSAIHHLSLEAVDVLGLARLSVETPIEIKVIVPPPDLANIIQANAPALAGLAVILLAGLALFIFISQGRIQPGVTNNFQLFSSKWVQSTKSKTLVRKILPSKNTDLQDSPKLIIKPYRLIAINDVSQQLFPEPIRVDANEIKIGSSIPGNGIQIKHPSVIKEHAMINFSDDEKYQITDLGSTAGTWINYQQIKSSEPQFLKDGDIIHIGEVIFRFQVMPRIETPLVTEEKRT
;
A
#
# COMPACT_ATOMS: atom_id res chain seq x y z
N MET A 1 -18.68 -39.87 6.83
CA MET A 1 -19.78 -40.15 7.78
C MET A 1 -19.43 -41.43 8.53
N LYS A 2 -19.52 -41.45 9.86
CA LYS A 2 -19.28 -42.67 10.65
C LYS A 2 -20.39 -43.68 10.35
N ARG A 3 -20.03 -44.88 9.88
CA ARG A 3 -20.98 -45.95 9.52
C ARG A 3 -21.05 -46.94 10.68
N ILE A 4 -22.27 -47.28 11.10
CA ILE A 4 -22.50 -48.13 12.27
C ILE A 4 -23.53 -49.18 11.90
N VAL A 5 -23.30 -50.41 12.35
CA VAL A 5 -24.27 -51.50 12.28
C VAL A 5 -24.60 -51.95 13.71
N LEU A 6 -25.89 -52.00 14.02
CA LEU A 6 -26.41 -52.67 15.21
C LEU A 6 -26.82 -54.07 14.79
N LEU A 7 -26.03 -55.08 15.16
CA LEU A 7 -26.29 -56.47 14.85
C LEU A 7 -27.03 -57.13 16.01
N TYR A 8 -28.33 -57.33 15.85
CA TYR A 8 -29.12 -58.17 16.76
C TYR A 8 -29.03 -59.61 16.29
N THR A 9 -28.44 -60.49 17.10
CA THR A 9 -28.24 -61.88 16.71
C THR A 9 -28.46 -62.81 17.89
N SER A 10 -28.87 -64.04 17.56
CA SER A 10 -28.89 -65.18 18.48
C SER A 10 -27.60 -65.98 18.33
N GLN A 11 -27.58 -67.22 18.84
CA GLN A 11 -26.42 -68.10 18.87
C GLN A 11 -25.92 -68.43 17.45
N PRO A 12 -24.72 -67.97 17.04
CA PRO A 12 -24.15 -68.33 15.74
C PRO A 12 -23.79 -69.81 15.71
N THR A 13 -24.02 -70.45 14.57
CA THR A 13 -23.59 -71.84 14.35
C THR A 13 -22.13 -71.89 13.92
N THR A 14 -21.49 -73.05 14.01
CA THR A 14 -20.10 -73.23 13.59
C THR A 14 -19.89 -72.98 12.09
N GLU A 15 -20.93 -73.14 11.27
CA GLU A 15 -20.90 -72.87 9.82
C GLU A 15 -20.84 -71.36 9.53
N ASP A 16 -21.36 -70.53 10.44
CA ASP A 16 -21.38 -69.07 10.30
C ASP A 16 -20.02 -68.41 10.59
N PHE A 17 -19.08 -69.12 11.20
CA PHE A 17 -17.83 -68.52 11.71
C PHE A 17 -16.96 -67.94 10.59
N ALA A 18 -16.85 -68.64 9.46
CA ALA A 18 -16.08 -68.15 8.31
C ALA A 18 -16.72 -66.90 7.67
N ALA A 19 -18.05 -66.82 7.68
CA ALA A 19 -18.78 -65.66 7.20
C ALA A 19 -18.57 -64.46 8.13
N ILE A 20 -18.59 -64.68 9.46
CA ILE A 20 -18.32 -63.64 10.46
C ILE A 20 -16.90 -63.09 10.30
N ASP A 21 -15.88 -63.94 10.15
CA ASP A 21 -14.49 -63.48 9.95
C ASP A 21 -14.34 -62.62 8.67
N ASN A 22 -15.05 -62.95 7.59
CA ASN A 22 -15.10 -62.12 6.38
C ASN A 22 -15.80 -60.77 6.64
N LEU A 23 -16.92 -60.78 7.37
CA LEU A 23 -17.62 -59.55 7.76
C LEU A 23 -16.76 -58.63 8.63
N ILE A 24 -15.91 -59.17 9.52
CA ILE A 24 -14.93 -58.38 10.29
C ILE A 24 -14.00 -57.64 9.35
N SER A 25 -13.43 -58.35 8.37
CA SER A 25 -12.46 -57.79 7.43
C SER A 25 -13.10 -56.69 6.58
N GLN A 26 -14.29 -56.96 6.02
CA GLN A 26 -15.05 -55.98 5.23
C GLN A 26 -15.45 -54.75 6.06
N ALA A 27 -15.92 -54.94 7.29
CA ALA A 27 -16.32 -53.85 8.17
C ALA A 27 -15.12 -52.99 8.56
N SER A 28 -13.98 -53.61 8.86
CA SER A 28 -12.72 -52.91 9.14
C SER A 28 -12.26 -52.07 7.94
N ASP A 29 -12.19 -52.67 6.75
CA ASP A 29 -11.76 -52.00 5.50
C ASP A 29 -12.66 -50.81 5.15
N ASN A 30 -13.96 -50.93 5.44
CA ASN A 30 -14.94 -49.88 5.21
C ASN A 30 -15.12 -48.93 6.41
N GLN A 31 -14.32 -49.08 7.47
CA GLN A 31 -14.43 -48.27 8.70
C GLN A 31 -15.87 -48.24 9.26
N VAL A 32 -16.53 -49.40 9.22
CA VAL A 32 -17.88 -49.63 9.76
C VAL A 32 -17.74 -50.22 11.16
N LYS A 33 -18.30 -49.54 12.16
CA LYS A 33 -18.31 -50.04 13.54
C LYS A 33 -19.49 -51.00 13.73
N VAL A 34 -19.24 -52.21 14.24
CA VAL A 34 -20.30 -53.20 14.49
C VAL A 34 -20.54 -53.34 15.98
N TYR A 35 -21.75 -53.05 16.42
CA TYR A 35 -22.20 -53.29 17.79
C TYR A 35 -23.05 -54.53 17.79
N THR A 36 -22.63 -55.56 18.51
CA THR A 36 -23.34 -56.83 18.52
C THR A 36 -24.16 -56.98 19.79
N ILE A 37 -25.48 -57.08 19.63
CA ILE A 37 -26.43 -57.40 20.69
C ILE A 37 -26.73 -58.89 20.59
N LEU A 38 -26.15 -59.68 21.50
CA LEU A 38 -26.34 -61.13 21.53
C LEU A 38 -27.46 -61.48 22.50
N ILE A 39 -28.56 -62.00 21.96
CA ILE A 39 -29.72 -62.42 22.76
C ILE A 39 -29.59 -63.93 23.00
N SER A 40 -29.18 -64.32 24.22
CA SER A 40 -28.93 -65.73 24.55
C SER A 40 -28.89 -65.99 26.06
N SER A 41 -28.74 -67.25 26.47
CA SER A 41 -28.58 -67.60 27.89
C SER A 41 -27.19 -67.21 28.42
N PRO A 42 -27.05 -66.92 29.73
CA PRO A 42 -25.75 -66.61 30.34
C PRO A 42 -24.67 -67.67 30.09
N ALA A 43 -25.07 -68.95 30.04
CA ALA A 43 -24.15 -70.06 29.73
C ALA A 43 -23.53 -69.96 28.33
N PHE A 44 -24.24 -69.34 27.38
CA PHE A 44 -23.75 -69.19 26.02
C PHE A 44 -22.70 -68.08 25.88
N PHE A 45 -22.72 -67.05 26.74
CA PHE A 45 -21.80 -65.89 26.64
C PHE A 45 -20.33 -66.26 26.81
N SER A 46 -20.03 -67.42 27.41
CA SER A 46 -18.66 -67.94 27.56
C SER A 46 -18.26 -68.95 26.48
N THR A 47 -19.06 -69.13 25.44
CA THR A 47 -18.77 -70.09 24.34
C THR A 47 -17.90 -69.47 23.25
N ALA A 48 -17.31 -70.32 22.40
CA ALA A 48 -16.55 -69.88 21.23
C ALA A 48 -17.39 -69.04 20.24
N GLY A 49 -18.69 -69.32 20.12
CA GLY A 49 -19.61 -68.54 19.28
C GLY A 49 -19.80 -67.12 19.80
N ALA A 50 -19.97 -66.95 21.11
CA ALA A 50 -20.03 -65.62 21.74
C ALA A 50 -18.69 -64.87 21.61
N ALA A 51 -17.56 -65.57 21.80
CA ALA A 51 -16.23 -64.98 21.63
C ALA A 51 -16.00 -64.45 20.20
N LYS A 52 -16.54 -65.10 19.17
CA LYS A 52 -16.46 -64.61 17.79
C LYS A 52 -17.23 -63.31 17.57
N LEU A 53 -18.43 -63.20 18.12
CA LEU A 53 -19.23 -61.97 18.07
C LEU A 53 -18.60 -60.84 18.90
N GLN A 54 -17.95 -61.20 20.01
CA GLN A 54 -17.16 -60.27 20.80
C GLN A 54 -15.97 -59.72 20.00
N ASN A 55 -15.21 -60.58 19.32
CA ASN A 55 -14.11 -60.17 18.45
C ASN A 55 -14.60 -59.30 17.29
N LEU A 56 -15.73 -59.63 16.66
CA LEU A 56 -16.34 -58.79 15.62
C LEU A 56 -16.57 -57.35 16.09
N SER A 57 -17.10 -57.21 17.30
CA SER A 57 -17.36 -55.89 17.87
C SER A 57 -16.05 -55.18 18.25
N ALA A 58 -15.09 -55.89 18.85
CA ALA A 58 -13.80 -55.33 19.27
C ALA A 58 -12.95 -54.88 18.07
N ASP A 59 -12.79 -55.73 17.06
CA ASP A 59 -11.93 -55.51 15.90
C ASP A 59 -12.47 -54.40 14.99
N THR A 60 -13.79 -54.19 14.97
CA THR A 60 -14.43 -53.09 14.22
C THR A 60 -14.58 -51.80 15.05
N GLY A 61 -14.17 -51.80 16.32
CA GLY A 61 -14.26 -50.64 17.22
C GLY A 61 -15.68 -50.30 17.67
N GLY A 62 -16.57 -51.30 17.74
CA GLY A 62 -17.89 -51.25 18.37
C GLY A 62 -17.93 -51.93 19.75
N LEU A 63 -19.12 -52.29 20.24
CA LEU A 63 -19.31 -52.91 21.56
C LEU A 63 -20.11 -54.20 21.46
N PHE A 64 -19.72 -55.18 22.28
CA PHE A 64 -20.47 -56.42 22.48
C PHE A 64 -21.40 -56.29 23.69
N LEU A 65 -22.68 -56.53 23.48
CA LEU A 65 -23.75 -56.35 24.44
C LEU A 65 -24.49 -57.69 24.61
N PRO A 66 -24.10 -58.54 25.58
CA PRO A 66 -24.87 -59.73 25.90
C PRO A 66 -26.19 -59.34 26.58
N PHE A 67 -27.28 -59.99 26.18
CA PHE A 67 -28.62 -59.75 26.75
C PHE A 67 -29.30 -61.09 27.04
N SER A 68 -29.42 -61.42 28.32
CA SER A 68 -30.10 -62.62 28.81
C SER A 68 -31.58 -62.42 29.11
N GLY A 69 -32.03 -61.17 29.18
CA GLY A 69 -33.38 -60.77 29.58
C GLY A 69 -33.50 -60.37 31.05
N ASP A 70 -32.49 -60.67 31.87
CA ASP A 70 -32.43 -60.28 33.29
C ASP A 70 -31.72 -58.93 33.50
N GLU A 71 -30.91 -58.47 32.53
CA GLU A 71 -30.27 -57.17 32.58
C GLU A 71 -31.17 -56.05 32.04
N PRO A 72 -31.01 -54.78 32.49
CA PRO A 72 -31.65 -53.66 31.82
C PRO A 72 -31.15 -53.52 30.38
N LEU A 73 -32.06 -53.21 29.45
CA LEU A 73 -31.70 -52.99 28.04
C LEU A 73 -30.70 -51.83 27.93
N ALA A 74 -29.61 -52.03 27.18
CA ALA A 74 -28.61 -51.00 26.95
C ALA A 74 -29.22 -49.78 26.24
N ASP A 75 -28.95 -48.58 26.75
CA ASP A 75 -29.39 -47.33 26.13
C ASP A 75 -28.53 -47.02 24.90
N LEU A 76 -29.05 -47.41 23.73
CA LEU A 76 -28.42 -47.13 22.44
C LEU A 76 -28.26 -45.63 22.19
N GLY A 77 -29.10 -44.78 22.80
CA GLY A 77 -28.99 -43.34 22.75
C GLY A 77 -27.65 -42.87 23.30
N GLN A 78 -27.30 -43.31 24.52
CA GLN A 78 -26.01 -43.00 25.16
C GLN A 78 -24.82 -43.60 24.40
N ILE A 79 -24.94 -44.83 23.90
CA ILE A 79 -23.86 -45.49 23.15
C ILE A 79 -23.55 -44.75 21.84
N LEU A 80 -24.58 -44.24 21.17
CA LEU A 80 -24.45 -43.54 19.90
C LEU A 80 -24.19 -42.04 20.07
N GLU A 81 -24.44 -41.46 21.25
CA GLU A 81 -24.29 -40.03 21.54
C GLU A 81 -22.92 -39.47 21.12
N PRO A 82 -21.76 -40.10 21.43
CA PRO A 82 -20.45 -39.59 21.03
C PRO A 82 -20.22 -39.60 19.51
N LEU A 83 -21.06 -40.32 18.77
CA LEU A 83 -20.93 -40.49 17.32
C LEU A 83 -21.83 -39.52 16.55
N ARG A 84 -22.71 -38.78 17.23
CA ARG A 84 -23.66 -37.82 16.63
C ARG A 84 -23.05 -36.44 16.38
N SER A 85 -22.01 -36.06 17.12
CA SER A 85 -21.43 -34.73 17.02
C SER A 85 -20.33 -34.67 15.98
N THR A 86 -20.42 -33.68 15.09
CA THR A 86 -19.31 -33.25 14.24
C THR A 86 -18.98 -31.82 14.65
N TYR A 87 -17.71 -31.56 14.93
CA TYR A 87 -17.23 -30.22 15.25
C TYR A 87 -16.75 -29.56 13.95
N LEU A 88 -17.26 -28.36 13.66
CA LEU A 88 -16.73 -27.50 12.61
C LEU A 88 -15.95 -26.36 13.27
N LEU A 89 -14.65 -26.32 13.03
CA LEU A 89 -13.79 -25.22 13.45
C LEU A 89 -13.49 -24.36 12.23
N ASN A 90 -13.90 -23.09 12.29
CA ASN A 90 -13.50 -22.08 11.33
C ASN A 90 -12.48 -21.17 12.01
N TYR A 91 -11.33 -20.96 11.37
CA TYR A 91 -10.33 -20.01 11.83
C TYR A 91 -9.87 -19.16 10.65
N ARG A 92 -9.55 -17.90 10.90
CA ARG A 92 -8.90 -17.03 9.91
C ARG A 92 -7.40 -17.12 10.13
N SER A 93 -6.70 -17.64 9.14
CA SER A 93 -5.24 -17.69 9.16
C SER A 93 -4.64 -16.29 9.17
N GLN A 94 -3.54 -16.11 9.91
CA GLN A 94 -2.71 -14.90 9.93
C GLN A 94 -1.47 -15.06 9.03
N ILE A 95 -1.42 -16.10 8.21
CA ILE A 95 -0.30 -16.35 7.29
C ILE A 95 -0.38 -15.33 6.15
N VAL A 96 0.67 -14.53 6.03
CA VAL A 96 0.85 -13.53 4.96
C VAL A 96 2.08 -13.81 4.10
N THR A 97 2.79 -14.91 4.38
CA THR A 97 4.00 -15.32 3.66
C THR A 97 3.76 -16.54 2.77
N PRO A 98 4.25 -16.53 1.52
CA PRO A 98 4.17 -17.68 0.65
C PRO A 98 5.09 -18.81 1.16
N GLY A 99 4.74 -20.05 0.84
CA GLY A 99 5.56 -21.21 1.16
C GLY A 99 4.79 -22.38 1.78
N THR A 100 5.55 -23.39 2.22
CA THR A 100 5.01 -24.53 2.93
C THR A 100 4.69 -24.13 4.37
N GLN A 101 3.44 -24.36 4.76
CA GLN A 101 2.88 -24.05 6.06
C GLN A 101 2.40 -25.33 6.72
N THR A 102 2.42 -25.35 8.05
CA THR A 102 1.98 -26.50 8.85
C THR A 102 0.80 -26.09 9.72
N LEU A 103 -0.32 -26.82 9.60
CA LEU A 103 -1.47 -26.70 10.47
C LEU A 103 -1.44 -27.84 11.49
N GLU A 104 -1.34 -27.49 12.76
CA GLU A 104 -1.49 -28.42 13.88
C GLU A 104 -2.85 -28.18 14.56
N VAL A 105 -3.57 -29.27 14.81
CA VAL A 105 -4.80 -29.26 15.60
C VAL A 105 -4.61 -30.21 16.77
N THR A 106 -4.70 -29.67 17.98
CA THR A 106 -4.60 -30.42 19.22
C THR A 106 -5.95 -30.43 19.92
N VAL A 107 -6.45 -31.62 20.21
CA VAL A 107 -7.69 -31.83 20.95
C VAL A 107 -7.34 -32.42 22.31
N ASP A 108 -7.52 -31.62 23.36
CA ASP A 108 -7.31 -32.07 24.74
C ASP A 108 -8.42 -33.05 25.15
N SER A 109 -8.08 -34.34 25.21
CA SER A 109 -8.96 -35.36 25.78
C SER A 109 -8.54 -35.69 27.21
N THR A 110 -9.47 -36.24 28.02
CA THR A 110 -9.24 -36.56 29.44
C THR A 110 -8.15 -37.60 29.70
N LEU A 111 -7.69 -38.32 28.67
CA LEU A 111 -6.71 -39.40 28.80
C LEU A 111 -5.37 -39.09 28.10
N SER A 112 -5.36 -38.30 27.03
CA SER A 112 -4.16 -37.75 26.34
C SER A 112 -4.58 -36.79 25.22
N PRO A 113 -3.82 -35.74 24.91
CA PRO A 113 -4.10 -34.87 23.78
C PRO A 113 -3.94 -35.62 22.46
N ILE A 114 -4.89 -35.42 21.54
CA ILE A 114 -4.83 -35.96 20.17
C ILE A 114 -4.31 -34.84 19.29
N VAL A 115 -3.16 -35.05 18.65
CA VAL A 115 -2.51 -34.08 17.76
C VAL A 115 -2.65 -34.55 16.32
N GLY A 116 -3.15 -33.67 15.45
CA GLY A 116 -3.19 -33.86 14.00
C GLY A 116 -2.38 -32.78 13.32
N VAL A 117 -1.39 -33.16 12.52
CA VAL A 117 -0.53 -32.23 11.77
C VAL A 117 -0.78 -32.40 10.28
N ARG A 118 -0.88 -31.29 9.55
CA ARG A 118 -0.99 -31.29 8.09
C ARG A 118 -0.14 -30.18 7.48
N GLU A 119 0.69 -30.57 6.52
CA GLU A 119 1.43 -29.62 5.68
C GLU A 119 0.59 -29.24 4.45
N PHE A 120 0.73 -27.98 4.04
CA PHE A 120 0.11 -27.44 2.83
C PHE A 120 0.96 -26.29 2.30
N PHE A 121 0.82 -25.98 1.02
CA PHE A 121 1.53 -24.86 0.39
C PHE A 121 0.55 -23.71 0.13
N LEU A 122 0.98 -22.48 0.41
CA LEU A 122 0.27 -21.27 0.03
C LEU A 122 1.13 -20.44 -0.92
N ASP A 123 0.55 -20.07 -2.05
CA ASP A 123 1.05 -18.97 -2.87
C ASP A 123 0.30 -17.71 -2.45
N ILE A 124 1.02 -16.72 -1.95
CA ILE A 124 0.47 -15.46 -1.47
C ILE A 124 1.18 -14.35 -2.20
N GLN A 125 0.44 -13.58 -2.98
CA GLN A 125 1.00 -12.51 -3.81
C GLN A 125 0.19 -11.22 -3.63
N PRO A 126 0.84 -10.05 -3.64
CA PRO A 126 0.13 -8.78 -3.49
C PRO A 126 -0.82 -8.52 -4.67
N PRO A 127 -1.89 -7.74 -4.47
CA PRO A 127 -2.83 -7.36 -5.52
C PRO A 127 -2.10 -6.57 -6.62
N ASN A 128 -2.51 -6.70 -7.87
CA ASN A 128 -1.90 -6.05 -9.02
C ASN A 128 -2.88 -5.04 -9.65
N PRO A 129 -2.76 -3.73 -9.35
CA PRO A 129 -3.60 -2.70 -9.96
C PRO A 129 -3.08 -2.31 -11.34
N ILE A 130 -4.00 -2.18 -12.31
CA ILE A 130 -3.67 -1.87 -13.72
C ILE A 130 -4.66 -0.85 -14.27
N PHE A 131 -4.18 0.14 -15.02
CA PHE A 131 -5.05 1.01 -15.83
C PHE A 131 -5.60 0.27 -17.05
N ILE A 132 -6.91 0.30 -17.23
CA ILE A 132 -7.57 -0.27 -18.41
C ILE A 132 -7.58 0.76 -19.53
N SER A 133 -6.78 0.52 -20.56
CA SER A 133 -6.72 1.35 -21.77
C SER A 133 -6.61 2.86 -21.50
N PRO A 134 -5.61 3.30 -20.69
CA PRO A 134 -5.43 4.72 -20.41
C PRO A 134 -5.17 5.50 -21.71
N PRO A 135 -5.69 6.74 -21.84
CA PRO A 135 -5.39 7.58 -23.00
C PRO A 135 -3.90 7.90 -23.04
N ARG A 136 -3.31 7.92 -24.23
CA ARG A 136 -1.90 8.31 -24.40
C ARG A 136 -1.70 9.83 -24.40
N GLU A 137 -2.71 10.54 -24.91
CA GLU A 137 -2.73 12.00 -25.05
C GLU A 137 -4.10 12.50 -24.59
N ILE A 138 -4.11 13.59 -23.82
CA ILE A 138 -5.32 14.33 -23.44
C ILE A 138 -5.15 15.76 -23.96
N THR A 139 -5.95 16.12 -24.97
CA THR A 139 -5.96 17.48 -25.51
C THR A 139 -6.88 18.37 -24.70
N ARG A 140 -6.36 19.52 -24.27
CA ARG A 140 -7.07 20.57 -23.56
C ARG A 140 -7.21 21.80 -24.46
N GLU A 141 -8.44 22.26 -24.64
CA GLU A 141 -8.78 23.41 -25.50
C GLU A 141 -9.49 24.50 -24.69
N ILE A 142 -9.28 25.76 -25.06
CA ILE A 142 -9.97 26.90 -24.45
C ILE A 142 -11.41 26.93 -24.95
N ILE A 143 -12.36 27.10 -24.02
CA ILE A 143 -13.72 27.51 -24.37
C ILE A 143 -13.84 28.99 -24.10
N GLU A 144 -14.08 29.78 -25.15
CA GLU A 144 -14.43 31.19 -25.03
C GLU A 144 -15.84 31.30 -24.41
N GLU A 145 -15.91 31.55 -23.10
CA GLU A 145 -17.14 32.04 -22.51
C GLU A 145 -17.31 33.50 -22.92
N ASN A 146 -18.40 33.79 -23.65
CA ASN A 146 -18.83 35.14 -24.01
C ASN A 146 -19.06 36.00 -22.75
N SER A 147 -17.99 36.50 -22.15
CA SER A 147 -18.04 37.45 -21.04
C SER A 147 -17.11 38.60 -21.37
N VAL A 148 -17.61 39.80 -21.12
CA VAL A 148 -17.04 41.09 -21.54
C VAL A 148 -15.70 41.41 -20.83
N ASP A 149 -15.23 40.52 -19.95
CA ASP A 149 -14.00 40.65 -19.16
C ASP A 149 -13.01 39.51 -19.48
N ASN A 150 -12.13 39.74 -20.46
CA ASN A 150 -11.07 38.85 -20.94
C ASN A 150 -9.95 38.54 -19.91
N THR A 151 -10.27 37.94 -18.75
CA THR A 151 -9.22 37.58 -17.77
C THR A 151 -9.18 36.12 -17.32
N ASN A 152 -10.19 35.30 -17.61
CA ASN A 152 -10.21 33.90 -17.19
C ASN A 152 -10.35 32.96 -18.40
N GLN A 153 -9.23 32.47 -18.93
CA GLN A 153 -9.21 31.38 -19.92
C GLN A 153 -9.44 30.05 -19.19
N THR A 154 -10.47 29.30 -19.56
CA THR A 154 -10.75 27.98 -18.97
C THR A 154 -10.54 26.89 -20.02
N PHE A 155 -9.76 25.87 -19.68
CA PHE A 155 -9.45 24.74 -20.55
C PHE A 155 -10.37 23.53 -20.25
N GLN A 156 -10.81 22.83 -21.30
CA GLN A 156 -11.58 21.58 -21.18
C GLN A 156 -10.88 20.41 -21.90
N PRO A 157 -10.98 19.17 -21.39
CA PRO A 157 -11.73 18.77 -20.19
C PRO A 157 -10.99 19.13 -18.90
N GLY A 158 -11.76 19.44 -17.84
CA GLY A 158 -11.22 19.69 -16.50
C GLY A 158 -10.88 18.42 -15.73
N SER A 159 -11.44 17.27 -16.11
CA SER A 159 -11.19 15.99 -15.47
C SER A 159 -11.29 14.84 -16.46
N VAL A 160 -10.58 13.75 -16.21
CA VAL A 160 -10.61 12.52 -17.02
C VAL A 160 -10.91 11.31 -16.12
N LEU A 161 -11.78 10.43 -16.60
CA LEU A 161 -12.08 9.17 -15.94
C LEU A 161 -11.08 8.10 -16.36
N LEU A 162 -10.44 7.48 -15.37
CA LEU A 162 -9.46 6.42 -15.55
C LEU A 162 -10.05 5.11 -15.03
N ASN A 163 -10.14 4.10 -15.89
CA ASN A 163 -10.64 2.77 -15.52
C ASN A 163 -9.51 1.90 -14.97
N ILE A 164 -9.84 1.04 -14.00
CA ILE A 164 -8.87 0.26 -13.24
C ILE A 164 -9.32 -1.21 -13.19
N LEU A 165 -8.35 -2.11 -13.38
CA LEU A 165 -8.50 -3.54 -13.13
C LEU A 165 -7.61 -3.93 -11.94
N LEU A 166 -8.18 -4.69 -11.02
CA LEU A 166 -7.46 -5.29 -9.92
C LEU A 166 -7.31 -6.80 -10.16
N GLU A 167 -6.09 -7.27 -10.33
CA GLU A 167 -5.78 -8.68 -10.49
C GLU A 167 -5.15 -9.26 -9.23
N PHE A 168 -5.47 -10.52 -8.91
CA PHE A 168 -4.85 -11.26 -7.83
C PHE A 168 -4.05 -12.41 -8.45
N PRO A 169 -2.72 -12.30 -8.57
CA PRO A 169 -1.89 -13.31 -9.22
C PRO A 169 -1.98 -14.70 -8.57
N ASP A 170 -2.30 -14.75 -7.28
CA ASP A 170 -2.52 -15.96 -6.50
C ASP A 170 -3.94 -16.54 -6.65
N ASN A 171 -4.76 -15.99 -7.54
CA ASN A 171 -6.17 -16.35 -7.77
C ASN A 171 -7.04 -16.31 -6.50
N HIS A 172 -6.66 -15.52 -5.50
CA HIS A 172 -7.41 -15.36 -4.28
C HIS A 172 -7.87 -13.90 -4.11
N PRO A 173 -9.04 -13.52 -4.64
CA PRO A 173 -9.57 -12.17 -4.49
C PRO A 173 -9.72 -11.78 -3.02
N ARG A 174 -9.30 -10.56 -2.69
CA ARG A 174 -9.36 -9.99 -1.35
C ARG A 174 -9.86 -8.55 -1.43
N ASP A 175 -10.46 -8.09 -0.35
CA ASP A 175 -10.77 -6.67 -0.22
C ASP A 175 -9.48 -5.84 -0.10
N LEU A 176 -9.56 -4.58 -0.51
CA LEU A 176 -8.48 -3.62 -0.32
C LEU A 176 -8.68 -2.84 0.98
N GLU A 177 -7.58 -2.62 1.70
CA GLU A 177 -7.49 -1.62 2.76
C GLU A 177 -7.44 -0.22 2.13
N GLU A 178 -6.62 -0.04 1.09
CA GLU A 178 -6.56 1.20 0.32
C GLU A 178 -6.11 0.98 -1.14
N LEU A 179 -6.62 1.84 -2.02
CA LEU A 179 -6.15 2.02 -3.39
C LEU A 179 -5.75 3.50 -3.58
N ILE A 180 -4.49 3.75 -3.92
CA ILE A 180 -3.91 5.08 -4.01
C ILE A 180 -3.61 5.39 -5.48
N PHE A 181 -4.03 6.56 -5.95
CA PHE A 181 -3.71 7.09 -7.27
C PHE A 181 -2.63 8.16 -7.17
N ARG A 182 -1.56 7.99 -7.96
CA ARG A 182 -0.42 8.92 -8.00
C ARG A 182 -0.17 9.47 -9.39
N VAL A 183 0.29 10.71 -9.44
CA VAL A 183 0.79 11.40 -10.65
C VAL A 183 2.15 11.99 -10.34
N ASP A 184 3.16 11.65 -11.13
CA ASP A 184 4.56 12.07 -10.95
C ASP A 184 5.12 11.79 -9.55
N GLY A 185 4.65 10.70 -8.93
CA GLY A 185 5.00 10.25 -7.57
C GLY A 185 4.15 10.85 -6.45
N GLU A 186 3.39 11.91 -6.70
CA GLU A 186 2.53 12.56 -5.72
C GLU A 186 1.14 11.91 -5.64
N ILE A 187 0.56 11.84 -4.44
CA ILE A 187 -0.77 11.25 -4.23
C ILE A 187 -1.84 12.25 -4.66
N VAL A 188 -2.64 11.88 -5.65
CA VAL A 188 -3.76 12.69 -6.16
C VAL A 188 -5.07 12.29 -5.50
N ASP A 189 -5.32 10.99 -5.33
CA ASP A 189 -6.55 10.48 -4.71
C ASP A 189 -6.29 9.16 -3.98
N ARG A 190 -7.17 8.81 -3.04
CA ARG A 190 -7.14 7.54 -2.31
C ARG A 190 -8.55 7.02 -2.06
N LYS A 191 -8.73 5.71 -2.17
CA LYS A 191 -9.98 5.01 -1.87
C LYS A 191 -9.75 3.95 -0.81
N THR A 192 -10.53 4.03 0.27
CA THR A 192 -10.53 3.05 1.37
C THR A 192 -11.80 2.19 1.38
N SER A 193 -12.68 2.39 0.40
CA SER A 193 -13.92 1.63 0.23
C SER A 193 -14.29 1.51 -1.25
N PRO A 194 -14.94 0.42 -1.67
CA PRO A 194 -15.41 0.25 -3.05
C PRO A 194 -16.43 1.34 -3.43
N PRO A 195 -16.60 1.67 -4.73
CA PRO A 195 -16.03 1.03 -5.92
C PRO A 195 -14.55 1.43 -6.22
N TYR A 196 -13.74 0.44 -6.61
CA TYR A 196 -12.30 0.59 -6.91
C TYR A 196 -11.99 0.62 -8.41
N GLU A 197 -13.01 0.53 -9.27
CA GLU A 197 -12.87 0.28 -10.71
C GLU A 197 -12.53 1.56 -11.51
N GLN A 198 -12.55 2.73 -10.87
CA GLN A 198 -12.34 4.01 -11.55
C GLN A 198 -11.76 5.09 -10.64
N PHE A 199 -10.92 5.97 -11.19
CA PHE A 199 -10.54 7.25 -10.60
C PHE A 199 -10.99 8.41 -11.50
N ILE A 200 -11.27 9.56 -10.88
CA ILE A 200 -11.48 10.81 -11.60
C ILE A 200 -10.21 11.64 -11.39
N TRP A 201 -9.44 11.82 -12.46
CA TRP A 201 -8.25 12.63 -12.44
C TRP A 201 -8.62 14.08 -12.78
N ASP A 202 -8.54 14.97 -11.79
CA ASP A 202 -8.63 16.41 -12.00
C ASP A 202 -7.37 16.90 -12.71
N ILE A 203 -7.57 17.44 -13.91
CA ILE A 203 -6.51 18.00 -14.75
C ILE A 203 -6.65 19.51 -14.93
N SER A 204 -7.60 20.15 -14.24
CA SER A 204 -7.90 21.58 -14.34
C SER A 204 -6.67 22.47 -14.12
N SER A 205 -5.72 22.06 -13.28
CA SER A 205 -4.48 22.78 -12.98
C SER A 205 -3.40 22.73 -14.07
N TYR A 206 -3.51 21.83 -15.07
CA TYR A 206 -2.51 21.71 -16.12
C TYR A 206 -2.78 22.71 -17.25
N GLU A 207 -2.01 23.81 -17.26
CA GLU A 207 -2.11 24.90 -18.25
C GLU A 207 -1.03 24.83 -19.34
N THR A 208 -0.03 23.95 -19.17
CA THR A 208 1.08 23.76 -20.11
C THR A 208 1.17 22.32 -20.57
N SER A 209 1.54 22.10 -21.83
CA SER A 209 1.73 20.76 -22.36
C SER A 209 2.91 20.05 -21.68
N ALA A 210 2.68 18.87 -21.11
CA ALA A 210 3.68 18.07 -20.40
C ALA A 210 3.27 16.59 -20.35
N ILE A 211 4.26 15.71 -20.12
CA ILE A 211 4.02 14.28 -19.88
C ILE A 211 3.96 14.03 -18.38
N HIS A 212 2.89 13.39 -17.94
CA HIS A 212 2.65 13.02 -16.55
C HIS A 212 2.67 11.50 -16.40
N HIS A 213 3.33 10.99 -15.35
CA HIS A 213 3.50 9.56 -15.10
C HIS A 213 2.51 9.11 -14.03
N LEU A 214 1.51 8.33 -14.44
CA LEU A 214 0.48 7.82 -13.54
C LEU A 214 0.88 6.47 -12.94
N SER A 215 0.58 6.26 -11.67
CA SER A 215 0.72 4.95 -11.02
C SER A 215 -0.40 4.71 -10.00
N LEU A 216 -0.63 3.44 -9.69
CA LEU A 216 -1.58 2.96 -8.70
C LEU A 216 -0.84 2.14 -7.65
N GLU A 217 -1.20 2.31 -6.38
CA GLU A 217 -0.71 1.47 -5.28
C GLU A 217 -1.92 0.81 -4.62
N ALA A 218 -1.99 -0.52 -4.67
CA ALA A 218 -3.06 -1.29 -4.02
C ALA A 218 -2.51 -1.99 -2.79
N VAL A 219 -3.20 -1.84 -1.66
CA VAL A 219 -2.91 -2.49 -0.39
C VAL A 219 -4.12 -3.33 0.00
N ASP A 220 -3.94 -4.64 0.13
CA ASP A 220 -5.02 -5.55 0.53
C ASP A 220 -5.21 -5.64 2.05
N VAL A 221 -6.30 -6.29 2.48
CA VAL A 221 -6.60 -6.54 3.91
C VAL A 221 -5.58 -7.44 4.63
N LEU A 222 -4.59 -8.01 3.93
CA LEU A 222 -3.46 -8.72 4.51
C LEU A 222 -2.23 -7.82 4.67
N GLY A 223 -2.33 -6.54 4.29
CA GLY A 223 -1.23 -5.58 4.29
C GLY A 223 -0.28 -5.74 3.10
N LEU A 224 -0.61 -6.61 2.14
CA LEU A 224 0.22 -6.81 0.95
C LEU A 224 0.01 -5.65 -0.01
N ALA A 225 1.11 -5.02 -0.40
CA ALA A 225 1.10 -3.83 -1.24
C ALA A 225 1.85 -4.07 -2.56
N ARG A 226 1.33 -3.50 -3.66
CA ARG A 226 2.05 -3.43 -4.93
C ARG A 226 1.77 -2.09 -5.61
N LEU A 227 2.85 -1.52 -6.16
CA LEU A 227 2.82 -0.38 -7.06
C LEU A 227 2.71 -0.88 -8.51
N SER A 228 1.83 -0.26 -9.31
CA SER A 228 1.68 -0.53 -10.73
C SER A 228 2.88 -0.03 -11.52
N VAL A 229 2.96 -0.44 -12.79
CA VAL A 229 3.87 0.18 -13.75
C VAL A 229 3.44 1.63 -13.99
N GLU A 230 4.42 2.52 -14.13
CA GLU A 230 4.17 3.92 -14.49
C GLU A 230 3.63 4.04 -15.91
N THR A 231 2.52 4.75 -16.06
CA THR A 231 1.83 4.97 -17.33
C THR A 231 1.99 6.43 -17.73
N PRO A 232 2.80 6.74 -18.76
CA PRO A 232 2.95 8.12 -19.24
C PRO A 232 1.71 8.56 -20.02
N ILE A 233 1.17 9.73 -19.68
CA ILE A 233 0.09 10.39 -20.41
C ILE A 233 0.54 11.82 -20.75
N GLU A 234 0.46 12.18 -22.03
CA GLU A 234 0.74 13.54 -22.48
C GLU A 234 -0.50 14.42 -22.34
N ILE A 235 -0.41 15.49 -21.55
CA ILE A 235 -1.40 16.56 -21.57
C ILE A 235 -0.95 17.57 -22.61
N LYS A 236 -1.80 17.87 -23.59
CA LYS A 236 -1.53 18.82 -24.65
C LYS A 236 -2.49 19.99 -24.58
N VAL A 237 -1.97 21.17 -24.27
CA VAL A 237 -2.77 22.39 -24.18
C VAL A 237 -2.64 23.17 -25.48
N ILE A 238 -3.77 23.38 -26.16
CA ILE A 238 -3.83 24.17 -27.39
C ILE A 238 -4.21 25.60 -27.03
N VAL A 239 -3.28 26.53 -27.27
CA VAL A 239 -3.52 27.97 -27.14
C VAL A 239 -3.83 28.54 -28.53
N PRO A 240 -4.98 29.21 -28.74
CA PRO A 240 -5.30 29.80 -30.04
C PRO A 240 -4.28 30.89 -30.41
N PRO A 241 -3.99 31.08 -31.71
CA PRO A 241 -3.10 32.14 -32.15
C PRO A 241 -3.67 33.51 -31.74
N PRO A 242 -2.81 34.46 -31.30
CA PRO A 242 -3.27 35.78 -30.90
C PRO A 242 -3.96 36.48 -32.08
N ASP A 243 -5.16 37.03 -31.84
CA ASP A 243 -5.89 37.78 -32.86
C ASP A 243 -5.22 39.13 -33.12
N LEU A 244 -4.39 39.14 -34.17
CA LEU A 244 -3.66 40.33 -34.62
C LEU A 244 -4.62 41.49 -34.96
N ALA A 245 -5.85 41.20 -35.42
CA ALA A 245 -6.80 42.26 -35.78
C ALA A 245 -7.26 43.04 -34.54
N ASN A 246 -7.58 42.36 -33.44
CA ASN A 246 -7.94 42.97 -32.17
C ASN A 246 -6.76 43.72 -31.53
N ILE A 247 -5.54 43.19 -31.61
CA ILE A 247 -4.32 43.87 -31.12
C ILE A 247 -4.05 45.16 -31.91
N ILE A 248 -4.25 45.14 -33.23
CA ILE A 248 -4.08 46.32 -34.10
C ILE A 248 -5.19 47.35 -33.84
N GLN A 249 -6.44 46.93 -33.65
CA GLN A 249 -7.55 47.84 -33.36
C GLN A 249 -7.42 48.49 -31.97
N ALA A 250 -7.07 47.71 -30.93
CA ALA A 250 -6.87 48.24 -29.58
C ALA A 250 -5.71 49.25 -29.50
N ASN A 251 -4.67 49.06 -30.31
CA ASN A 251 -3.51 49.94 -30.38
C ASN A 251 -3.54 50.91 -31.57
N ALA A 252 -4.67 51.01 -32.28
CA ALA A 252 -4.84 51.87 -33.45
C ALA A 252 -4.41 53.33 -33.22
N PRO A 253 -4.73 54.00 -32.09
CA PRO A 253 -4.26 55.38 -31.86
C PRO A 253 -2.74 55.46 -31.65
N ALA A 254 -2.11 54.46 -31.02
CA ALA A 254 -0.66 54.42 -30.81
C ALA A 254 0.09 54.14 -32.12
N LEU A 255 -0.42 53.22 -32.93
CA LEU A 255 0.12 52.90 -34.26
C LEU A 255 -0.07 54.07 -35.24
N ALA A 256 -1.21 54.77 -35.19
CA ALA A 256 -1.43 55.99 -35.95
C ALA A 256 -0.47 57.10 -35.52
N GLY A 257 -0.21 57.25 -34.22
CA GLY A 257 0.81 58.18 -33.70
C GLY A 257 2.21 57.89 -34.24
N LEU A 258 2.63 56.62 -34.26
CA LEU A 258 3.91 56.20 -34.84
C LEU A 258 3.97 56.45 -36.35
N ALA A 259 2.88 56.20 -37.08
CA ALA A 259 2.80 56.47 -38.51
C ALA A 259 2.90 57.97 -38.82
N VAL A 260 2.27 58.83 -38.02
CA VAL A 260 2.38 60.29 -38.13
C VAL A 260 3.81 60.76 -37.84
N ILE A 261 4.48 60.19 -36.84
CA ILE A 261 5.89 60.50 -36.53
C ILE A 261 6.80 60.07 -37.68
N LEU A 262 6.59 58.89 -38.26
CA LEU A 262 7.35 58.41 -39.40
C LEU A 262 7.13 59.28 -40.65
N LEU A 263 5.88 59.67 -40.93
CA LEU A 263 5.56 60.55 -42.05
C LEU A 263 6.09 61.97 -41.84
N ALA A 264 6.02 62.51 -40.62
CA ALA A 264 6.60 63.80 -40.28
C ALA A 264 8.14 63.76 -40.40
N GLY A 265 8.78 62.69 -39.94
CA GLY A 265 10.21 62.47 -40.09
C GLY A 265 10.63 62.35 -41.56
N LEU A 266 9.86 61.62 -42.37
CA LEU A 266 10.08 61.50 -43.82
C LEU A 266 9.89 62.84 -44.54
N ALA A 267 8.85 63.60 -44.20
CA ALA A 267 8.61 64.93 -44.74
C ALA A 267 9.73 65.90 -44.35
N LEU A 268 10.19 65.86 -43.10
CA LEU A 268 11.31 66.68 -42.63
C LEU A 268 12.61 66.33 -43.36
N PHE A 269 12.86 65.03 -43.61
CA PHE A 269 13.99 64.56 -44.42
C PHE A 269 13.91 65.03 -45.88
N ILE A 270 12.72 65.01 -46.48
CA ILE A 270 12.49 65.51 -47.84
C ILE A 270 12.67 67.05 -47.90
N PHE A 271 12.19 67.79 -46.90
CA PHE A 271 12.35 69.24 -46.82
C PHE A 271 13.80 69.68 -46.60
N ILE A 272 14.58 68.92 -45.85
CA ILE A 272 16.03 69.13 -45.68
C ILE A 272 16.77 68.82 -46.97
N SER A 273 16.42 67.74 -47.67
CA SER A 273 17.10 67.35 -48.92
C SER A 273 16.78 68.24 -50.14
N GLN A 274 15.65 68.95 -50.15
CA GLN A 274 15.30 69.94 -51.19
C GLN A 274 15.76 71.38 -50.88
N GLY A 275 16.53 71.60 -49.81
CA GLY A 275 17.26 72.86 -49.57
C GLY A 275 16.42 74.06 -49.11
N ARG A 276 15.22 73.85 -48.55
CA ARG A 276 14.34 74.94 -48.08
C ARG A 276 14.46 75.28 -46.59
N ILE A 277 15.19 74.50 -45.79
CA ILE A 277 15.39 74.74 -44.36
C ILE A 277 16.89 74.65 -44.06
N GLN A 278 17.50 75.75 -43.60
CA GLN A 278 18.85 75.75 -43.06
C GLN A 278 18.78 75.44 -41.56
N PRO A 279 19.28 74.29 -41.08
CA PRO A 279 19.35 74.04 -39.65
C PRO A 279 20.43 74.95 -39.03
N GLY A 280 20.02 75.80 -38.10
CA GLY A 280 20.94 76.53 -37.23
C GLY A 280 21.63 75.54 -36.30
N VAL A 281 22.89 75.24 -36.57
CA VAL A 281 23.75 74.44 -35.70
C VAL A 281 24.04 75.24 -34.43
N THR A 282 23.40 74.90 -33.32
CA THR A 282 23.93 75.22 -32.00
C THR A 282 24.71 74.01 -31.50
N ASN A 283 26.02 74.22 -31.42
CA ASN A 283 27.02 73.23 -31.06
C ASN A 283 26.96 73.03 -29.54
N ASN A 284 26.56 71.84 -29.08
CA ASN A 284 26.99 71.30 -27.79
C ASN A 284 26.83 69.78 -27.77
N PHE A 285 27.75 69.12 -28.47
CA PHE A 285 28.07 67.72 -28.26
C PHE A 285 29.34 67.66 -27.41
N GLN A 286 29.20 67.29 -26.13
CA GLN A 286 30.31 66.68 -25.41
C GLN A 286 30.17 65.16 -25.53
N LEU A 287 31.22 64.57 -26.11
CA LEU A 287 31.41 63.14 -26.30
C LEU A 287 31.32 62.37 -24.98
N PHE A 288 30.60 61.25 -24.99
CA PHE A 288 30.98 60.09 -24.18
C PHE A 288 31.10 58.87 -25.08
N SER A 289 32.35 58.51 -25.35
CA SER A 289 32.75 57.26 -25.96
C SER A 289 32.63 56.11 -24.96
N SER A 290 32.16 54.98 -25.48
CA SER A 290 32.55 53.61 -25.14
C SER A 290 33.53 53.39 -23.98
N LYS A 291 33.14 52.51 -23.04
CA LYS A 291 33.93 51.34 -22.66
C LYS A 291 33.11 50.36 -21.81
N TRP A 292 33.13 49.11 -22.26
CA TRP A 292 32.66 47.92 -21.55
C TRP A 292 33.63 47.53 -20.43
N VAL A 293 33.02 47.03 -19.34
CA VAL A 293 33.46 45.99 -18.39
C VAL A 293 34.82 46.13 -17.70
N GLN A 294 34.79 46.26 -16.36
CA GLN A 294 35.38 45.26 -15.45
C GLN A 294 34.86 45.38 -14.01
N SER A 295 34.51 44.20 -13.48
CA SER A 295 34.53 43.76 -12.08
C SER A 295 35.14 44.72 -11.06
N THR A 296 34.42 44.99 -9.96
CA THR A 296 35.02 44.87 -8.62
C THR A 296 33.99 44.39 -7.60
N LYS A 297 34.48 43.53 -6.71
CA LYS A 297 33.85 43.01 -5.49
C LYS A 297 33.57 44.13 -4.49
N SER A 298 32.41 44.09 -3.84
CA SER A 298 32.21 44.44 -2.42
C SER A 298 30.94 43.71 -1.99
N LYS A 299 30.98 42.66 -1.16
CA LYS A 299 31.19 42.60 0.29
C LYS A 299 30.55 43.74 1.10
N THR A 300 29.72 43.28 2.05
CA THR A 300 29.27 43.89 3.31
C THR A 300 28.25 45.03 3.25
N LEU A 301 27.00 44.74 3.63
CA LEU A 301 26.46 44.96 4.99
C LEU A 301 25.01 44.45 5.01
N VAL A 302 24.73 43.30 5.61
CA VAL A 302 24.13 43.20 6.95
C VAL A 302 23.21 44.38 7.26
N ARG A 303 21.90 44.21 7.00
CA ARG A 303 20.87 44.91 7.74
C ARG A 303 20.00 43.88 8.47
N LYS A 304 20.44 43.62 9.70
CA LYS A 304 19.68 42.99 10.77
C LYS A 304 18.41 43.82 10.98
N ILE A 305 17.25 43.20 10.81
CA ILE A 305 15.99 43.70 11.35
C ILE A 305 15.63 42.71 12.45
N LEU A 306 15.80 43.14 13.70
CA LEU A 306 15.01 42.64 14.83
C LEU A 306 13.90 43.67 15.09
N PRO A 307 12.69 43.19 15.34
CA PRO A 307 12.03 43.35 16.62
C PRO A 307 11.88 41.93 17.22
N SER A 308 11.50 41.69 18.47
CA SER A 308 11.37 42.46 19.69
C SER A 308 11.06 41.36 20.71
N LYS A 309 11.78 41.33 21.84
CA LYS A 309 11.57 40.36 22.91
C LYS A 309 10.34 40.79 23.71
N ASN A 310 9.24 40.05 23.61
CA ASN A 310 8.24 39.97 24.67
C ASN A 310 8.14 38.50 25.10
N THR A 311 8.61 38.26 26.31
CA THR A 311 8.16 37.22 27.22
C THR A 311 6.64 37.22 27.27
N ASP A 312 6.00 36.10 26.94
CA ASP A 312 5.22 35.35 27.93
C ASP A 312 4.57 34.09 27.32
N LEU A 313 4.54 33.05 28.16
CA LEU A 313 3.81 31.79 28.06
C LEU A 313 4.35 30.74 27.07
N GLN A 314 5.00 29.74 27.67
CA GLN A 314 5.27 28.43 27.11
C GLN A 314 3.97 27.78 26.61
N ASP A 315 3.79 27.81 25.30
CA ASP A 315 3.26 26.66 24.57
C ASP A 315 4.33 26.34 23.53
N SER A 316 5.10 25.28 23.76
CA SER A 316 5.96 24.74 22.71
C SER A 316 5.04 24.40 21.53
N PRO A 317 5.30 24.91 20.31
CA PRO A 317 4.50 24.51 19.17
C PRO A 317 4.64 22.99 19.07
N LYS A 318 3.52 22.27 19.21
CA LYS A 318 3.47 20.85 18.86
C LYS A 318 3.80 20.80 17.36
N LEU A 319 5.08 20.59 17.04
CA LEU A 319 5.52 20.26 15.70
C LEU A 319 4.57 19.17 15.20
N ILE A 320 3.93 19.44 14.07
CA ILE A 320 2.98 18.50 13.46
C ILE A 320 3.85 17.39 12.85
N ILE A 321 4.20 16.40 13.66
CA ILE A 321 4.95 15.23 13.20
C ILE A 321 4.02 14.46 12.27
N LYS A 322 4.35 14.42 10.97
CA LYS A 322 3.81 13.41 10.07
C LYS A 322 4.48 12.09 10.48
N PRO A 323 3.75 10.99 10.66
CA PRO A 323 4.41 9.69 10.84
C PRO A 323 4.99 9.20 9.51
N TYR A 324 5.95 8.29 9.56
CA TYR A 324 6.48 7.63 8.36
C TYR A 324 6.79 6.16 8.64
N ARG A 325 6.98 5.38 7.58
CA ARG A 325 7.46 4.00 7.67
C ARG A 325 8.66 3.76 6.76
N LEU A 326 9.53 2.84 7.17
CA LEU A 326 10.65 2.33 6.38
C LEU A 326 10.36 0.90 5.94
N ILE A 327 10.33 0.66 4.63
CA ILE A 327 10.02 -0.64 4.04
C ILE A 327 11.29 -1.27 3.48
N ALA A 328 11.67 -2.46 3.95
CA ALA A 328 12.86 -3.15 3.47
C ALA A 328 12.73 -3.60 2.00
N ILE A 329 13.73 -3.31 1.15
CA ILE A 329 13.63 -3.56 -0.30
C ILE A 329 14.45 -4.77 -0.78
N ASN A 330 15.66 -5.00 -0.26
CA ASN A 330 16.51 -6.12 -0.69
C ASN A 330 16.42 -7.31 0.29
N ASP A 331 16.88 -8.48 -0.16
CA ASP A 331 16.84 -9.73 0.62
C ASP A 331 17.47 -9.58 2.01
N VAL A 332 18.62 -8.92 2.11
CA VAL A 332 19.33 -8.66 3.38
C VAL A 332 18.48 -7.83 4.33
N SER A 333 17.82 -6.78 3.82
CA SER A 333 16.99 -5.90 4.65
C SER A 333 15.69 -6.56 5.05
N GLN A 334 15.07 -7.33 4.14
CA GLN A 334 13.81 -8.03 4.42
C GLN A 334 14.01 -9.15 5.45
N GLN A 335 15.18 -9.81 5.44
CA GLN A 335 15.54 -10.77 6.49
C GLN A 335 15.69 -10.10 7.86
N LEU A 336 16.24 -8.88 7.92
CA LEU A 336 16.43 -8.12 9.16
C LEU A 336 15.13 -7.45 9.65
N PHE A 337 14.28 -7.02 8.72
CA PHE A 337 13.06 -6.26 8.95
C PHE A 337 11.95 -6.76 8.00
N PRO A 338 11.27 -7.85 8.36
CA PRO A 338 10.20 -8.42 7.53
C PRO A 338 8.95 -7.54 7.49
N GLU A 339 8.74 -6.73 8.53
CA GLU A 339 7.62 -5.78 8.65
C GLU A 339 8.11 -4.33 8.47
N PRO A 340 7.30 -3.43 7.87
CA PRO A 340 7.63 -2.01 7.80
C PRO A 340 7.84 -1.38 9.18
N ILE A 341 8.93 -0.62 9.33
CA ILE A 341 9.25 0.06 10.59
C ILE A 341 8.52 1.39 10.64
N ARG A 342 7.46 1.48 11.44
CA ARG A 342 6.75 2.74 11.69
C ARG A 342 7.53 3.63 12.67
N VAL A 343 7.64 4.92 12.34
CA VAL A 343 8.27 5.95 13.17
C VAL A 343 7.30 7.11 13.38
N ASP A 344 7.01 7.37 14.66
CA ASP A 344 6.14 8.44 15.14
C ASP A 344 6.91 9.53 15.92
N ALA A 345 8.23 9.64 15.69
CA ALA A 345 9.13 10.55 16.40
C ALA A 345 9.67 11.65 15.48
N ASN A 346 9.94 12.83 16.05
CA ASN A 346 10.53 13.97 15.31
C ASN A 346 11.99 13.73 14.92
N GLU A 347 12.68 12.88 15.68
CA GLU A 347 14.06 12.48 15.46
C GLU A 347 14.18 11.00 15.78
N ILE A 348 14.79 10.24 14.87
CA ILE A 348 15.17 8.85 15.11
C ILE A 348 16.61 8.65 14.66
N LYS A 349 17.40 8.02 15.52
CA LYS A 349 18.74 7.55 15.16
C LYS A 349 18.66 6.14 14.58
N ILE A 350 19.53 5.84 13.63
CA ILE A 350 19.64 4.55 12.94
C ILE A 350 21.08 4.05 13.05
N GLY A 351 21.28 2.80 13.46
CA GLY A 351 22.63 2.25 13.66
C GLY A 351 22.63 0.87 14.29
N SER A 352 23.80 0.25 14.48
CA SER A 352 23.89 -1.12 15.00
C SER A 352 23.73 -1.23 16.50
N SER A 353 23.92 -0.13 17.24
CA SER A 353 23.71 -0.08 18.69
C SER A 353 23.40 1.36 19.11
N ILE A 354 22.12 1.61 19.42
CA ILE A 354 21.63 2.94 19.78
C ILE A 354 21.05 2.91 21.20
N PRO A 355 21.42 3.87 22.06
CA PRO A 355 20.77 4.03 23.36
C PRO A 355 19.40 4.70 23.22
N GLY A 356 18.34 4.06 23.74
CA GLY A 356 16.98 4.63 23.77
C GLY A 356 16.10 4.24 22.57
N ASN A 357 15.20 5.13 22.17
CA ASN A 357 14.32 4.92 21.00
C ASN A 357 15.09 5.21 19.70
N GLY A 358 15.45 4.15 18.97
CA GLY A 358 16.17 4.21 17.70
C GLY A 358 15.99 2.93 16.89
N ILE A 359 16.32 2.97 15.60
CA ILE A 359 16.24 1.81 14.71
C ILE A 359 17.56 1.06 14.78
N GLN A 360 17.53 -0.13 15.38
CA GLN A 360 18.73 -0.96 15.53
C GLN A 360 18.89 -1.93 14.36
N ILE A 361 19.94 -1.76 13.55
CA ILE A 361 20.25 -2.61 12.40
C ILE A 361 21.43 -3.54 12.71
N LYS A 362 21.15 -4.84 12.86
CA LYS A 362 22.19 -5.85 13.11
C LYS A 362 22.89 -6.27 11.83
N HIS A 363 23.74 -5.40 11.28
CA HIS A 363 24.49 -5.67 10.05
C HIS A 363 25.94 -5.16 10.13
N PRO A 364 26.95 -5.90 9.62
CA PRO A 364 28.36 -5.50 9.69
C PRO A 364 28.71 -4.17 9.01
N SER A 365 27.97 -3.78 7.97
CA SER A 365 28.16 -2.49 7.28
C SER A 365 27.55 -1.30 8.03
N VAL A 366 26.92 -1.52 9.19
CA VAL A 366 26.26 -0.47 9.97
C VAL A 366 27.00 -0.21 11.29
N ILE A 367 27.51 1.00 11.48
CA ILE A 367 28.17 1.46 12.71
C ILE A 367 27.14 1.80 13.81
N LYS A 368 27.62 2.03 15.05
CA LYS A 368 26.77 2.19 16.24
C LYS A 368 25.68 3.27 16.08
N GLU A 369 26.08 4.48 15.69
CA GLU A 369 25.20 5.55 15.26
C GLU A 369 25.59 5.86 13.81
N HIS A 370 24.78 5.42 12.84
CA HIS A 370 25.14 5.48 11.43
C HIS A 370 24.51 6.69 10.74
N ALA A 371 23.21 6.87 10.93
CA ALA A 371 22.45 7.97 10.36
C ALA A 371 21.38 8.44 11.34
N MET A 372 20.81 9.60 11.06
CA MET A 372 19.70 10.17 11.80
C MET A 372 18.69 10.73 10.83
N ILE A 373 17.41 10.41 11.04
CA ILE A 373 16.31 11.04 10.32
C ILE A 373 15.62 12.00 11.28
N ASN A 374 15.46 13.24 10.87
CA ASN A 374 14.75 14.26 11.64
C ASN A 374 13.73 14.99 10.77
N PHE A 375 12.69 15.51 11.41
CA PHE A 375 11.71 16.38 10.80
C PHE A 375 12.07 17.84 11.12
N SER A 376 12.38 18.60 10.07
CA SER A 376 12.83 20.00 10.13
C SER A 376 11.67 20.96 10.42
N ASP A 377 11.99 22.16 10.90
CA ASP A 377 11.05 23.26 11.11
C ASP A 377 10.29 23.67 9.83
N ASP A 378 10.84 23.36 8.64
CA ASP A 378 10.21 23.59 7.33
C ASP A 378 9.22 22.47 6.91
N GLU A 379 8.74 21.66 7.85
CA GLU A 379 7.85 20.50 7.63
C GLU A 379 8.39 19.45 6.65
N LYS A 380 9.71 19.28 6.59
CA LYS A 380 10.40 18.35 5.68
C LYS A 380 11.27 17.36 6.45
N TYR A 381 11.31 16.13 5.97
CA TYR A 381 12.25 15.14 6.48
C TYR A 381 13.65 15.37 5.94
N GLN A 382 14.63 15.18 6.80
CA GLN A 382 16.04 15.19 6.46
C GLN A 382 16.70 13.94 7.02
N ILE A 383 17.70 13.44 6.30
CA ILE A 383 18.60 12.40 6.78
C ILE A 383 20.02 12.96 6.83
N THR A 384 20.72 12.65 7.91
CA THR A 384 22.11 13.03 8.13
C THR A 384 22.93 11.78 8.39
N ASP A 385 23.99 11.59 7.62
CA ASP A 385 25.00 10.56 7.91
C ASP A 385 25.91 11.01 9.06
N LEU A 386 26.12 10.15 10.05
CA LEU A 386 26.87 10.45 11.29
C LEU A 386 28.33 9.98 11.24
N GLY A 387 28.97 10.07 10.08
CA GLY A 387 30.37 9.66 9.92
C GLY A 387 30.53 8.16 9.65
N SER A 388 29.59 7.56 8.92
CA SER A 388 29.63 6.13 8.66
C SER A 388 30.73 5.74 7.67
N THR A 389 31.35 4.59 7.89
CA THR A 389 32.42 4.08 6.99
C THR A 389 31.85 3.59 5.67
N ALA A 390 30.70 2.92 5.71
CA ALA A 390 30.04 2.42 4.50
C ALA A 390 29.40 3.58 3.73
N GLY A 391 28.87 4.59 4.43
CA GLY A 391 28.13 5.71 3.85
C GLY A 391 26.62 5.55 4.00
N THR A 392 25.91 6.66 3.79
CA THR A 392 24.46 6.71 3.61
C THR A 392 24.17 7.18 2.19
N TRP A 393 23.16 6.62 1.52
CA TRP A 393 22.78 7.00 0.16
C TRP A 393 21.28 7.25 0.07
N ILE A 394 20.90 8.17 -0.81
CA ILE A 394 19.51 8.42 -1.22
C ILE A 394 19.46 8.25 -2.73
N ASN A 395 18.54 7.42 -3.23
CA ASN A 395 18.35 7.15 -4.66
C ASN A 395 19.70 6.85 -5.38
N TYR A 396 20.50 5.96 -4.78
CA TYR A 396 21.82 5.53 -5.26
C TYR A 396 22.93 6.61 -5.27
N GLN A 397 22.65 7.81 -4.75
CA GLN A 397 23.63 8.87 -4.61
C GLN A 397 24.07 9.00 -3.15
N GLN A 398 25.38 8.91 -2.90
CA GLN A 398 25.93 9.03 -1.55
C GLN A 398 25.75 10.46 -1.05
N ILE A 399 25.18 10.61 0.14
CA ILE A 399 25.06 11.92 0.78
C ILE A 399 26.38 12.28 1.46
N LYS A 400 26.62 13.57 1.64
CA LYS A 400 27.79 14.03 2.37
C LYS A 400 27.61 13.77 3.86
N SER A 401 28.68 13.29 4.48
CA SER A 401 28.68 13.05 5.93
C SER A 401 28.52 14.35 6.71
N SER A 402 27.72 14.32 7.78
CA SER A 402 27.41 15.46 8.66
C SER A 402 26.69 16.64 7.99
N GLU A 403 26.20 16.50 6.75
CA GLU A 403 25.33 17.48 6.10
C GLU A 403 23.91 16.89 5.97
N PRO A 404 22.85 17.59 6.44
CA PRO A 404 21.49 17.11 6.31
C PRO A 404 21.02 17.16 4.85
N GLN A 405 20.46 16.06 4.36
CA GLN A 405 19.89 15.95 3.03
C GLN A 405 18.38 15.68 3.11
N PHE A 406 17.59 16.38 2.30
CA PHE A 406 16.14 16.22 2.29
C PHE A 406 15.73 14.83 1.80
N LEU A 407 14.72 14.26 2.46
CA LEU A 407 14.01 13.05 2.05
C LEU A 407 12.63 13.40 1.52
N LYS A 408 12.23 12.70 0.47
CA LYS A 408 10.89 12.74 -0.13
C LYS A 408 10.20 11.38 0.01
N ASP A 409 8.86 11.40 -0.01
CA ASP A 409 8.07 10.18 -0.08
C ASP A 409 8.51 9.31 -1.26
N GLY A 410 8.72 8.02 -1.01
CA GLY A 410 9.15 7.04 -2.01
C GLY A 410 10.68 6.90 -2.17
N ASP A 411 11.49 7.77 -1.56
CA ASP A 411 12.95 7.73 -1.67
C ASP A 411 13.54 6.40 -1.19
N ILE A 412 14.56 5.91 -1.89
CA ILE A 412 15.32 4.73 -1.50
C ILE A 412 16.51 5.17 -0.66
N ILE A 413 16.56 4.76 0.60
CA ILE A 413 17.62 5.07 1.54
C ILE A 413 18.48 3.82 1.77
N HIS A 414 19.79 3.97 1.63
CA HIS A 414 20.76 2.94 1.97
C HIS A 414 21.50 3.33 3.24
N ILE A 415 21.53 2.42 4.22
CA ILE A 415 22.29 2.52 5.47
C ILE A 415 23.32 1.38 5.44
N GLY A 416 24.53 1.66 4.96
CA GLY A 416 25.44 0.59 4.52
C GLY A 416 24.81 -0.26 3.40
N GLU A 417 24.67 -1.56 3.65
CA GLU A 417 24.08 -2.52 2.67
C GLU A 417 22.57 -2.77 2.91
N VAL A 418 22.01 -2.13 3.94
CA VAL A 418 20.60 -2.25 4.29
C VAL A 418 19.83 -1.13 3.60
N ILE A 419 18.80 -1.50 2.85
CA ILE A 419 18.06 -0.64 1.92
C ILE A 419 16.59 -0.58 2.34
N PHE A 420 16.11 0.65 2.54
CA PHE A 420 14.72 0.93 2.86
C PHE A 420 14.10 1.86 1.82
N ARG A 421 12.80 1.72 1.59
CA ARG A 421 11.97 2.75 0.99
C ARG A 421 11.39 3.61 2.11
N PHE A 422 11.57 4.92 2.01
CA PHE A 422 10.98 5.90 2.90
C PHE A 422 9.56 6.23 2.45
N GLN A 423 8.57 6.11 3.32
CA GLN A 423 7.18 6.43 3.00
C GLN A 423 6.52 7.25 4.09
N VAL A 424 6.01 8.44 3.76
CA VAL A 424 5.29 9.32 4.69
C VAL A 424 3.86 8.82 4.85
N MET A 425 3.41 8.69 6.09
CA MET A 425 2.06 8.25 6.42
C MET A 425 1.13 9.45 6.68
N PRO A 426 -0.12 9.42 6.20
CA PRO A 426 -1.12 10.41 6.59
C PRO A 426 -1.45 10.27 8.09
N ARG A 427 -1.75 11.40 8.73
CA ARG A 427 -2.19 11.41 10.13
C ARG A 427 -3.59 10.79 10.19
N ILE A 428 -3.76 9.71 10.95
CA ILE A 428 -5.10 9.20 11.30
C ILE A 428 -5.66 10.17 12.33
N GLU A 429 -6.49 11.12 11.91
CA GLU A 429 -7.35 11.86 12.85
C GLU A 429 -8.37 10.85 13.38
N THR A 430 -8.22 10.43 14.63
CA THR A 430 -9.12 9.47 15.25
C THR A 430 -10.54 10.06 15.28
N PRO A 431 -11.55 9.45 14.64
CA PRO A 431 -12.92 9.95 14.75
C PRO A 431 -13.43 9.72 16.17
N LEU A 432 -14.05 10.75 16.75
CA LEU A 432 -14.74 10.69 18.04
C LEU A 432 -15.87 9.65 17.96
N VAL A 433 -15.68 8.51 18.63
CA VAL A 433 -16.72 7.48 18.80
C VAL A 433 -17.80 8.05 19.72
N THR A 434 -19.02 8.22 19.20
CA THR A 434 -20.21 8.43 20.02
C THR A 434 -20.93 7.09 20.14
N GLU A 435 -20.99 6.54 21.36
CA GLU A 435 -21.79 5.36 21.66
C GLU A 435 -23.27 5.76 21.77
N GLU A 436 -24.12 5.25 20.88
CA GLU A 436 -25.57 5.23 21.10
C GLU A 436 -26.00 3.85 21.63
N LYS A 437 -26.44 3.85 22.89
CA LYS A 437 -27.09 2.71 23.52
C LYS A 437 -28.57 2.70 23.12
N ARG A 438 -28.98 1.74 22.30
CA ARG A 438 -30.41 1.45 22.07
C ARG A 438 -30.95 0.54 23.18
N THR A 439 -31.99 1.01 23.85
CA THR A 439 -32.86 0.24 24.77
C THR A 439 -33.84 -0.65 24.04
#